data_AF-A0A969XKY4-F1
#
_entry.id   AF-A0A969XKY4-F1
#
_cell.length_a   1.000
_cell.length_b   1.000
_cell.length_c   1.000
_cell.angle_alpha   90.00
_cell.angle_beta   90.00
_cell.angle_gamma   90.00
#
_symmetry.space_group_name_H-M   'P 1'
#
loop_
_entity.id
_entity.type
_entity.pdbx_description
1 polymer ?
#
loop_
_entity_poly.entity_id
_entity_poly.type
_entity_poly.pdbx_seq_one_letter_code
_entity_poly.pdbx_strand_id
1 'polypeptide(L)'
;MSDVRYWLGFNLVPHVGPVRVRALLAHFGNLEAAWRADAANLRAAGLPQNAIQELQYRRQRLDLNAELRKVEDHGLQILTWESDGYPSLLRNIDQPPPVLYVNGEITSDDDWAVAVVGTRNATSYGLRVAERFAGALAENNVTVVSGLALGVDGAAHRAALRAGGRTIAVLGCGL
;
A
#
# COMPACT_ATOMS: atom_id res chain seq x y z
N MET A 1 12.51 14.93 -4.78
CA MET A 1 11.33 14.12 -4.47
C MET A 1 10.29 14.42 -5.53
N SER A 2 9.84 13.40 -6.26
CA SER A 2 8.73 13.53 -7.19
C SER A 2 7.47 13.85 -6.42
N ASP A 3 6.67 14.77 -6.95
CA ASP A 3 5.43 15.18 -6.33
C ASP A 3 4.45 13.99 -6.21
N VAL A 4 3.94 13.76 -4.99
CA VAL A 4 3.06 12.64 -4.62
C VAL A 4 1.78 12.60 -5.47
N ARG A 5 1.33 13.75 -5.97
CA ARG A 5 0.13 13.87 -6.80
C ARG A 5 0.23 13.04 -8.08
N TYR A 6 1.42 12.92 -8.68
CA TYR A 6 1.60 12.13 -9.89
C TYR A 6 1.66 10.62 -9.62
N TRP A 7 2.18 10.22 -8.44
CA TRP A 7 2.07 8.84 -7.98
C TRP A 7 0.62 8.42 -7.79
N LEU A 8 -0.16 9.26 -7.10
CA LEU A 8 -1.60 9.11 -6.95
C LEU A 8 -2.30 9.06 -8.31
N GLY A 9 -1.96 9.99 -9.21
CA GLY A 9 -2.53 10.05 -10.56
C GLY A 9 -2.35 8.76 -11.34
N PHE A 10 -1.13 8.20 -11.37
CA PHE A 10 -0.89 6.92 -12.05
C PHE A 10 -1.55 5.73 -11.35
N ASN A 11 -1.66 5.74 -10.02
CA ASN A 11 -2.38 4.71 -9.28
C ASN A 11 -3.88 4.65 -9.63
N LEU A 12 -4.46 5.78 -10.03
CA LEU A 12 -5.86 5.88 -10.47
C LEU A 12 -6.08 5.50 -11.94
N VAL A 13 -5.02 5.17 -12.69
CA VAL A 13 -5.11 4.80 -14.11
C VAL A 13 -5.15 3.28 -14.23
N PRO A 14 -6.25 2.71 -14.76
CA PRO A 14 -6.33 1.27 -15.00
C PRO A 14 -5.18 0.78 -15.86
N HIS A 15 -4.74 -0.45 -15.60
CA HIS A 15 -3.62 -1.07 -16.29
C HIS A 15 -2.29 -0.33 -16.08
N VAL A 16 -2.11 0.49 -15.04
CA VAL A 16 -0.79 1.00 -14.65
C VAL A 16 -0.43 0.42 -13.29
N GLY A 17 0.29 -0.71 -13.31
CA GLY A 17 0.79 -1.38 -12.11
C GLY A 17 2.27 -1.09 -11.81
N PRO A 18 2.84 -1.74 -10.78
CA PRO A 18 4.22 -1.53 -10.32
C PRO A 18 5.26 -1.58 -11.44
N VAL A 19 5.20 -2.60 -12.30
CA VAL A 19 6.15 -2.78 -13.39
C VAL A 19 6.14 -1.59 -14.36
N ARG A 20 4.96 -1.06 -14.67
CA ARG A 20 4.80 0.08 -15.59
C ARG A 20 5.22 1.39 -14.95
N VAL A 21 4.91 1.60 -13.67
CA VAL A 21 5.40 2.77 -12.90
C VAL A 21 6.94 2.78 -12.90
N ARG A 22 7.58 1.63 -12.69
CA ARG A 22 9.04 1.51 -12.76
C ARG A 22 9.59 1.84 -14.15
N ALA A 23 8.95 1.36 -15.21
CA ALA A 23 9.35 1.66 -16.59
C ALA A 23 9.22 3.17 -16.91
N LEU A 24 8.14 3.81 -16.44
CA LEU A 24 7.94 5.26 -16.57
C LEU A 24 9.03 6.04 -15.83
N LEU A 25 9.34 5.68 -14.58
CA LEU A 25 10.41 6.32 -13.82
C LEU A 25 11.78 6.14 -14.50
N ALA A 26 12.09 4.94 -14.99
CA ALA A 26 13.34 4.67 -15.69
C ALA A 26 13.47 5.46 -16.99
N HIS A 27 12.37 5.69 -17.71
CA HIS A 27 12.38 6.41 -18.98
C HIS A 27 12.34 7.94 -18.82
N PHE A 28 11.50 8.45 -17.92
CA PHE A 28 11.24 9.90 -17.78
C PHE A 28 11.98 10.55 -16.61
N GLY A 29 12.59 9.76 -15.72
CA GLY A 29 13.27 10.22 -14.51
C GLY A 29 12.32 10.59 -13.36
N ASN A 30 11.10 11.04 -13.64
CA ASN A 30 10.05 11.29 -12.65
C ASN A 30 8.65 11.13 -13.25
N LEU A 31 7.64 10.97 -12.37
CA LEU A 31 6.26 10.76 -12.80
C LEU A 31 5.56 12.03 -13.30
N GLU A 32 6.03 13.23 -12.93
CA GLU A 32 5.48 14.48 -13.49
C GLU A 32 5.71 14.57 -14.99
N ALA A 33 6.95 14.33 -15.43
CA ALA A 33 7.33 14.29 -16.84
C ALA A 33 6.55 13.20 -17.57
N ALA A 34 6.45 12.00 -16.99
CA ALA A 34 5.63 10.92 -17.53
C ALA A 34 4.15 11.32 -17.66
N TRP A 35 3.59 12.03 -16.67
CA TRP A 35 2.20 12.50 -16.66
C TRP A 35 1.93 13.59 -17.70
N ARG A 36 2.95 14.28 -18.21
CA ARG A 36 2.79 15.28 -19.28
C ARG A 36 3.18 14.77 -20.66
N ALA A 37 3.85 13.62 -20.75
CA ALA A 37 4.31 13.03 -21.99
C ALA A 37 3.17 12.68 -22.96
N ASP A 38 3.46 12.76 -24.26
CA ASP A 38 2.54 12.34 -25.32
C ASP A 38 2.45 10.81 -25.46
N ALA A 39 1.50 10.35 -26.29
CA ALA A 39 1.28 8.91 -26.52
C ALA A 39 2.49 8.19 -27.11
N ALA A 40 3.31 8.86 -27.92
CA ALA A 40 4.47 8.26 -28.56
C ALA A 40 5.56 7.93 -27.52
N ASN A 41 5.87 8.88 -26.64
CA ASN A 41 6.85 8.70 -25.58
C ASN A 41 6.35 7.69 -24.53
N LEU A 42 5.05 7.73 -24.18
CA LEU A 42 4.47 6.74 -23.25
C LEU A 42 4.58 5.31 -23.81
N ARG A 43 4.37 5.12 -25.12
CA ARG A 43 4.57 3.83 -25.78
C ARG A 43 6.03 3.39 -25.77
N ALA A 44 6.96 4.33 -26.01
CA ALA A 44 8.40 4.06 -25.93
C ALA A 44 8.84 3.66 -24.51
N ALA A 45 8.15 4.16 -23.48
CA ALA A 45 8.34 3.76 -22.09
C ALA A 45 7.67 2.41 -21.71
N GLY A 46 7.04 1.71 -22.66
CA GLY A 46 6.47 0.38 -22.45
C GLY A 46 5.01 0.35 -21.98
N LEU A 47 4.28 1.46 -22.07
CA LEU A 47 2.83 1.44 -21.81
C LEU A 47 2.06 0.84 -22.99
N PRO A 48 1.14 -0.12 -22.75
CA PRO A 48 0.28 -0.65 -23.78
C PRO A 48 -0.77 0.39 -24.21
N GLN A 49 -1.32 0.23 -25.41
CA GLN A 49 -2.25 1.19 -26.00
C GLN A 49 -3.49 1.46 -25.13
N ASN A 50 -4.04 0.44 -24.46
CA ASN A 50 -5.18 0.60 -23.55
C ASN A 50 -4.83 1.45 -22.31
N ALA A 51 -3.64 1.27 -21.71
CA ALA A 51 -3.20 2.10 -20.60
C ALA A 51 -2.98 3.56 -21.02
N ILE A 52 -2.47 3.79 -22.24
CA ILE A 52 -2.29 5.15 -22.79
C ILE A 52 -3.65 5.84 -22.97
N GLN A 53 -4.65 5.13 -23.52
CA GLN A 53 -5.99 5.66 -23.70
C GLN A 53 -6.65 6.01 -22.37
N GLU A 54 -6.57 5.11 -21.37
CA GLU A 54 -7.06 5.38 -20.02
C GLU A 54 -6.36 6.57 -19.37
N LEU A 55 -5.04 6.66 -19.49
CA LEU A 55 -4.26 7.77 -18.97
C LEU A 55 -4.69 9.11 -19.59
N GLN A 56 -4.86 9.16 -20.91
CA GLN A 56 -5.33 10.36 -21.61
C GLN A 56 -6.75 10.76 -21.19
N TYR A 57 -7.65 9.78 -21.07
CA TYR A 57 -9.01 10.00 -20.61
C TYR A 57 -9.06 10.55 -19.18
N ARG A 58 -8.25 9.98 -18.28
CA ARG A 58 -8.16 10.37 -16.87
C ARG A 58 -7.51 11.74 -16.69
N ARG A 59 -6.45 12.06 -17.43
CA ARG A 59 -5.79 13.39 -17.40
C ARG A 59 -6.74 14.55 -17.66
N GLN A 60 -7.76 14.35 -18.49
CA GLN A 60 -8.75 15.38 -18.81
C GLN A 60 -9.82 15.58 -17.74
N ARG A 61 -9.97 14.62 -16.80
CA ARG A 61 -11.08 14.56 -15.84
C ARG A 61 -10.63 14.59 -14.38
N LEU A 62 -9.40 14.17 -14.09
CA LEU A 62 -8.85 14.15 -12.75
C LEU A 62 -8.22 15.50 -12.42
N ASP A 63 -8.68 16.11 -11.34
CA ASP A 63 -7.93 17.13 -10.62
C ASP A 63 -7.11 16.44 -9.53
N LEU A 64 -5.81 16.28 -9.76
CA LEU A 64 -4.91 15.62 -8.81
C LEU A 64 -4.85 16.35 -7.45
N ASN A 65 -5.10 17.66 -7.40
CA ASN A 65 -5.16 18.38 -6.13
C ASN A 65 -6.44 18.08 -5.37
N ALA A 66 -7.56 17.91 -6.07
CA ALA A 66 -8.81 17.49 -5.45
C ALA A 66 -8.69 16.05 -4.93
N GLU A 67 -8.07 15.15 -5.69
CA GLU A 67 -7.85 13.77 -5.23
C GLU A 67 -6.90 13.71 -4.03
N LEU A 68 -5.82 14.49 -4.01
CA LEU A 68 -4.93 14.56 -2.84
C LEU A 68 -5.67 15.08 -1.61
N ARG A 69 -6.46 16.16 -1.78
CA ARG A 69 -7.28 16.71 -0.69
C ARG A 69 -8.27 15.71 -0.12
N LYS A 70 -8.91 14.89 -0.96
CA LYS A 70 -9.79 13.82 -0.47
C LYS A 70 -9.05 12.86 0.47
N VAL A 71 -7.80 12.51 0.15
CA VAL A 71 -7.00 11.61 1.00
C VAL A 71 -6.69 12.29 2.34
N GLU A 72 -6.27 13.56 2.30
CA GLU A 72 -6.01 14.37 3.49
C GLU A 72 -7.27 14.56 4.36
N ASP A 73 -8.43 14.81 3.75
CA ASP A 73 -9.72 15.00 4.43
C ASP A 73 -10.18 13.73 5.17
N HIS A 74 -9.75 12.55 4.71
CA HIS A 74 -9.98 11.27 5.41
C HIS A 74 -8.91 10.96 6.48
N GLY A 75 -7.97 11.87 6.71
CA GLY A 75 -6.87 11.68 7.67
C GLY A 75 -5.87 10.62 7.22
N LEU A 76 -5.81 10.32 5.92
CA LEU A 76 -4.94 9.31 5.36
C LEU A 76 -3.61 9.93 4.91
N GLN A 77 -2.54 9.16 5.03
CA GLN A 77 -1.23 9.50 4.51
C GLN A 77 -0.96 8.70 3.23
N ILE A 78 -0.20 9.29 2.31
CA ILE A 78 0.30 8.59 1.12
C ILE A 78 1.80 8.35 1.28
N LEU A 79 2.20 7.08 1.22
CA LEU A 79 3.60 6.69 1.08
C LEU A 79 3.85 6.15 -0.32
N THR A 80 4.95 6.58 -0.93
CA THR A 80 5.41 6.12 -2.25
C THR A 80 6.77 5.44 -2.10
N TRP A 81 7.27 4.81 -3.16
CA TRP A 81 8.64 4.28 -3.14
C TRP A 81 9.71 5.32 -2.82
N GLU A 82 9.45 6.61 -3.05
CA GLU A 82 10.38 7.68 -2.71
C GLU A 82 10.22 8.21 -1.29
N SER A 83 9.21 7.74 -0.54
CA SER A 83 8.99 8.15 0.85
C SER A 83 9.97 7.46 1.79
N ASP A 84 10.55 8.22 2.71
CA ASP A 84 11.48 7.68 3.72
C ASP A 84 10.78 6.67 4.65
N GLY A 85 9.50 6.92 4.98
CA GLY A 85 8.69 6.03 5.81
C GLY A 85 8.09 4.80 5.09
N TYR A 86 8.40 4.58 3.81
CA TYR A 86 7.87 3.42 3.10
C TYR A 86 8.52 2.11 3.61
N PRO A 87 7.74 1.08 4.03
CA PRO A 87 8.27 -0.08 4.74
C PRO A 87 9.39 -0.80 3.97
N SER A 88 10.52 -1.01 4.65
CA SER A 88 11.76 -1.51 4.03
C SER A 88 11.58 -2.92 3.45
N LEU A 89 10.99 -3.83 4.22
CA LEU A 89 10.71 -5.21 3.80
C LEU A 89 9.74 -5.27 2.62
N LEU A 90 8.71 -4.41 2.63
CA LEU A 90 7.75 -4.33 1.53
C LEU A 90 8.39 -3.79 0.26
N ARG A 91 9.37 -2.88 0.35
CA ARG A 91 10.12 -2.35 -0.79
C ARG A 91 10.91 -3.44 -1.53
N ASN A 92 11.31 -4.49 -0.81
CA ASN A 92 12.20 -5.54 -1.30
C ASN A 92 11.49 -6.72 -1.99
N ILE A 93 10.14 -6.74 -2.03
CA ILE A 93 9.42 -7.77 -2.79
C ILE A 93 9.55 -7.50 -4.31
N ASP A 94 9.20 -8.47 -5.15
CA ASP A 94 9.31 -8.35 -6.62
C ASP A 94 8.48 -7.17 -7.18
N GLN A 95 7.24 -7.04 -6.71
CA GLN A 95 6.29 -6.02 -7.18
C GLN A 95 5.72 -5.21 -6.01
N PRO A 96 6.53 -4.34 -5.39
CA PRO A 96 6.06 -3.50 -4.29
C PRO A 96 4.96 -2.55 -4.80
N PRO A 97 3.91 -2.26 -4.02
CA PRO A 97 2.90 -1.28 -4.42
C PRO A 97 3.53 0.13 -4.56
N PRO A 98 3.34 0.86 -5.67
CA PRO A 98 3.90 2.21 -5.85
C PRO A 98 3.39 3.25 -4.85
N VAL A 99 2.17 3.03 -4.36
CA VAL A 99 1.42 3.94 -3.50
C VAL A 99 0.78 3.10 -2.40
N LEU A 100 0.98 3.51 -1.15
CA LEU A 100 0.30 3.00 0.03
C LEU A 100 -0.52 4.13 0.65
N TYR A 101 -1.78 3.83 0.97
CA TYR A 101 -2.62 4.69 1.79
C TYR A 101 -2.55 4.16 3.22
N VAL A 102 -2.20 5.03 4.16
CA VAL A 102 -1.97 4.68 5.56
C VAL A 102 -2.94 5.47 6.44
N ASN A 103 -3.69 4.75 7.28
CA ASN A 103 -4.44 5.34 8.38
C ASN A 103 -3.72 5.00 9.69
N GLY A 104 -3.18 6.01 10.37
CA GLY A 104 -2.27 5.85 11.50
C GLY A 104 -0.82 6.07 11.09
N GLU A 105 0.10 5.33 11.70
CA GLU A 105 1.54 5.55 11.53
C GLU A 105 2.23 4.24 11.13
N ILE A 106 3.33 4.35 10.37
CA ILE A 106 4.31 3.27 10.19
C ILE A 106 5.61 3.74 10.85
N THR A 107 6.20 2.87 11.67
CA THR A 107 7.35 3.18 12.53
C THR A 107 8.50 2.22 12.21
N SER A 108 9.71 2.56 12.67
CA SER A 108 10.87 1.66 12.52
C SER A 108 10.70 0.33 13.23
N ASP A 109 9.89 0.27 14.29
CA ASP A 109 9.62 -0.98 15.02
C ASP A 109 8.87 -1.99 14.13
N ASP A 110 8.19 -1.52 13.08
CA ASP A 110 7.46 -2.38 12.13
C ASP A 110 8.37 -3.14 11.17
N ASP A 111 9.68 -2.87 11.15
CA ASP A 111 10.65 -3.74 10.49
C ASP A 111 10.75 -5.10 11.22
N TRP A 112 10.42 -5.14 12.51
CA TRP A 112 10.26 -6.38 13.30
C TRP A 112 8.79 -6.78 13.39
N ALA A 113 8.29 -7.31 12.28
CA ALA A 113 6.91 -7.71 12.15
C ALA A 113 6.74 -9.19 11.76
N VAL A 114 5.67 -9.81 12.25
CA VAL A 114 5.27 -11.17 11.88
C VAL A 114 3.84 -11.17 11.38
N ALA A 115 3.64 -11.75 10.19
CA ALA A 115 2.32 -11.96 9.64
C ALA A 115 1.63 -13.15 10.33
N VAL A 116 0.44 -12.92 10.89
CA VAL A 116 -0.41 -13.97 11.46
C VAL A 116 -1.66 -14.09 10.59
N VAL A 117 -1.77 -15.18 9.84
CA VAL A 117 -2.84 -15.41 8.86
C VAL A 117 -3.52 -16.76 9.10
N GLY A 118 -4.78 -16.87 8.72
CA GLY A 118 -5.46 -18.17 8.76
C GLY A 118 -6.89 -18.14 8.23
N THR A 119 -7.65 -19.20 8.55
CA THR A 119 -9.02 -19.35 8.05
C THR A 119 -9.97 -18.32 8.64
N ARG A 120 -10.95 -17.90 7.82
CA ARG A 120 -12.09 -17.07 8.25
C ARG A 120 -13.06 -17.81 9.17
N ASN A 121 -13.06 -19.15 9.11
CA ASN A 121 -13.90 -20.02 9.93
C ASN A 121 -13.01 -20.90 10.82
N ALA A 122 -12.36 -20.27 11.80
CA ALA A 122 -11.46 -20.95 12.71
C ALA A 122 -12.22 -21.69 13.82
N THR A 123 -11.72 -22.87 14.20
CA THR A 123 -12.21 -23.56 15.39
C THR A 123 -11.85 -22.78 16.66
N SER A 124 -12.54 -23.04 17.77
CA SER A 124 -12.20 -22.43 19.06
C SER A 124 -10.76 -22.72 19.48
N TYR A 125 -10.21 -23.88 19.12
CA TYR A 125 -8.79 -24.18 19.34
C TYR A 125 -7.88 -23.32 18.46
N GLY A 126 -8.18 -23.21 17.16
CA GLY A 126 -7.39 -22.37 16.24
C GLY A 126 -7.36 -20.90 16.66
N LEU A 127 -8.50 -20.37 17.13
CA LEU A 127 -8.57 -19.01 17.69
C LEU A 127 -7.66 -18.86 18.92
N ARG A 128 -7.72 -19.79 19.89
CA ARG A 128 -6.85 -19.75 21.07
C ARG A 128 -5.36 -19.80 20.72
N VAL A 129 -5.00 -20.60 19.72
CA VAL A 129 -3.61 -20.69 19.25
C VAL A 129 -3.16 -19.38 18.60
N ALA A 130 -4.00 -18.80 17.73
CA ALA A 130 -3.72 -17.51 17.11
C ALA A 130 -3.57 -16.39 18.16
N GLU A 131 -4.47 -16.34 19.15
CA GLU A 131 -4.41 -15.38 20.26
C GLU A 131 -3.13 -15.57 21.08
N ARG A 132 -2.76 -16.81 21.42
CA ARG A 132 -1.54 -17.10 22.18
C ARG A 132 -0.29 -16.66 21.46
N PHE A 133 -0.15 -16.96 20.17
CA PHE A 133 1.03 -16.56 19.40
C PHE A 133 1.08 -15.05 19.18
N ALA A 134 -0.02 -14.42 18.76
CA ALA A 134 -0.06 -12.99 18.53
C ALA A 134 0.17 -12.18 19.81
N GLY A 135 -0.40 -12.62 20.95
CA GLY A 135 -0.12 -12.03 22.26
C GLY A 135 1.35 -12.14 22.64
N ALA A 136 1.95 -13.33 22.56
CA ALA A 136 3.36 -13.52 22.89
C ALA A 136 4.31 -12.71 21.99
N LEU A 137 4.00 -12.58 20.70
CA LEU A 137 4.75 -11.72 19.78
C LEU A 137 4.67 -10.25 20.21
N ALA A 138 3.46 -9.76 20.48
CA ALA A 138 3.22 -8.38 20.89
C ALA A 138 3.88 -8.04 22.24
N GLU A 139 3.84 -8.95 23.23
CA GLU A 139 4.54 -8.80 24.52
C GLU A 139 6.07 -8.67 24.37
N ASN A 140 6.61 -9.19 23.26
CA ASN A 140 8.04 -9.11 22.94
C ASN A 140 8.36 -8.03 21.89
N ASN A 141 7.49 -7.01 21.77
CA ASN A 141 7.66 -5.88 20.85
C ASN A 141 7.77 -6.28 19.37
N VAL A 142 7.14 -7.39 18.97
CA VAL A 142 7.02 -7.78 17.56
C VAL A 142 5.66 -7.32 17.04
N THR A 143 5.65 -6.48 16.01
CA THR A 143 4.40 -6.02 15.38
C THR A 143 3.67 -7.20 14.74
N VAL A 144 2.40 -7.37 15.06
CA VAL A 144 1.54 -8.38 14.42
C VAL A 144 0.90 -7.78 13.16
N VAL A 145 1.13 -8.37 12.00
CA VAL A 145 0.52 -7.94 10.72
C VAL A 145 -0.54 -8.95 10.29
N SER A 146 -1.71 -8.48 9.86
CA SER A 146 -2.76 -9.37 9.35
C SER A 146 -3.77 -8.63 8.44
N GLY A 147 -4.73 -9.35 7.85
CA GLY A 147 -5.65 -8.82 6.83
C GLY A 147 -6.98 -8.26 7.36
N LEU A 148 -7.14 -8.15 8.69
CA LEU A 148 -8.39 -7.75 9.36
C LEU A 148 -9.63 -8.60 8.99
N ALA A 149 -9.43 -9.82 8.49
CA ALA A 149 -10.53 -10.71 8.19
C ALA A 149 -11.18 -11.28 9.46
N LEU A 150 -12.38 -11.86 9.32
CA LEU A 150 -12.98 -12.71 10.36
C LEU A 150 -12.06 -13.91 10.66
N GLY A 151 -12.23 -14.51 11.83
CA GLY A 151 -11.45 -15.69 12.23
C GLY A 151 -10.07 -15.34 12.79
N VAL A 152 -9.02 -15.96 12.24
CA VAL A 152 -7.64 -15.88 12.75
C VAL A 152 -7.10 -14.45 12.77
N ASP A 153 -7.28 -13.70 11.69
CA ASP A 153 -6.75 -12.33 11.56
C ASP A 153 -7.31 -11.41 12.67
N GLY A 154 -8.64 -11.39 12.84
CA GLY A 154 -9.27 -10.61 13.90
C GLY A 154 -8.87 -11.06 15.31
N ALA A 155 -8.63 -12.35 15.53
CA ALA A 155 -8.12 -12.85 16.80
C ALA A 155 -6.68 -12.40 17.08
N ALA A 156 -5.81 -12.42 16.06
CA ALA A 156 -4.43 -11.96 16.16
C ALA A 156 -4.37 -10.47 16.53
N HIS A 157 -5.12 -9.62 15.81
CA HIS A 157 -5.19 -8.18 16.11
C HIS A 157 -5.67 -7.91 17.53
N ARG A 158 -6.75 -8.57 17.97
CA ARG A 158 -7.28 -8.40 19.35
C ARG A 158 -6.28 -8.83 20.41
N ALA A 159 -5.57 -9.93 20.19
CA ALA A 159 -4.57 -10.41 21.15
C ALA A 159 -3.37 -9.47 21.25
N ALA A 160 -2.87 -8.97 20.11
CA ALA A 160 -1.79 -7.99 20.10
C ALA A 160 -2.15 -6.71 20.87
N LEU A 161 -3.36 -6.17 20.64
CA LEU A 161 -3.85 -5.00 21.35
C LEU A 161 -4.05 -5.25 22.86
N ARG A 162 -4.58 -6.42 23.25
CA ARG A 162 -4.76 -6.79 24.67
C ARG A 162 -3.42 -6.91 25.41
N ALA A 163 -2.38 -7.36 24.72
CA ALA A 163 -1.01 -7.40 25.23
C ALA A 163 -0.36 -6.00 25.33
N GLY A 164 -1.05 -4.94 24.91
CA GLY A 164 -0.50 -3.58 24.86
C GLY A 164 0.53 -3.37 23.75
N GLY A 165 0.66 -4.32 22.82
CA GLY A 165 1.59 -4.22 21.71
C GLY A 165 0.95 -3.66 20.44
N ARG A 166 1.71 -3.74 19.35
CA ARG A 166 1.40 -3.09 18.09
C ARG A 166 0.87 -4.08 17.05
N THR A 167 -0.05 -3.60 16.21
CA THR A 167 -0.58 -4.40 15.09
C THR A 167 -0.91 -3.55 13.87
N ILE A 168 -0.71 -4.11 12.67
CA ILE A 168 -1.02 -3.46 11.39
C ILE A 168 -2.01 -4.31 10.61
N ALA A 169 -3.10 -3.69 10.17
CA ALA A 169 -4.07 -4.28 9.26
C ALA A 169 -3.76 -3.90 7.80
N VAL A 170 -3.67 -4.89 6.91
CA VAL A 170 -3.54 -4.70 5.46
C VAL A 170 -4.89 -4.97 4.80
N LEU A 171 -5.56 -3.93 4.31
CA LEU A 171 -6.91 -4.05 3.74
C LEU A 171 -6.88 -4.33 2.23
N GLY A 172 -7.77 -5.22 1.79
CA GLY A 172 -8.01 -5.52 0.37
C GLY A 172 -9.09 -4.63 -0.28
N CYS A 173 -9.49 -3.54 0.38
CA CYS A 173 -10.49 -2.58 -0.09
C CYS A 173 -9.98 -1.14 0.10
N GLY A 174 -10.75 -0.16 -0.39
CA GLY A 174 -10.48 1.25 -0.07
C GLY A 174 -10.60 1.52 1.43
N LEU A 175 -9.84 2.51 1.90
CA LEU A 175 -9.94 3.10 3.24
C LEU A 175 -10.99 4.21 3.28
#